data_AF-A0A1S3H0X1-F1
#
_entry.id   AF-A0A1S3H0X1-F1
#
_cell.length_a   1.000
_cell.length_b   1.000
_cell.length_c   1.000
_cell.angle_alpha   90.00
_cell.angle_beta   90.00
_cell.angle_gamma   90.00
#
_symmetry.space_group_name_H-M   'P 1'
#
loop_
_entity.id
_entity.type
_entity.pdbx_description
1 polymer ?
#
loop_
_entity_poly.entity_id
_entity_poly.type
_entity_poly.pdbx_seq_one_letter_code
_entity_poly.pdbx_strand_id
1 'polypeptide(L)'
;MERFQVTVLVLLYAVLIITSVICHEDIPRLLIVSYDGFRWNYLTRTPTPNFDYLIEKGVKAEWIKNAFPTKTFPNHYTIVTGLYPESHGIVGNTMYDPVFKERVYLKDASTAEQAKNFEKWVSNKLNMPIWLENQKESSKRYSGSMMWPFSEVPVDGQLPKKFVDYNQSTSIQDRIDTIVDWFLDEDEPINLGLLYYHEPDRTGHNSGPESENVTNMISFLDSATGYLIEKLKRKNLFDSTNIILTSDHGMTTVSDEKIVYLDKYADPACYQAVGYGAFGNIIPVEGKEKEVYQNLSKAPHLHVYLKKDVPEDYHYKHNRRIQPIVVEPDLGWFFFPNSSQKLDIKGQHGYNNSLRDMHPYFIAHGPAFKKGFLSKEFNNVDIYPLMCKLLEIKPSNPVNGSLDNVNHLLTGANSSMDTTLLTYAIMIVFVATIAGVFSIFACRQQHRYHKVILRHSRVVKANINGMESLDSAQHLLNPISDDEL
;
A
#
# COMPACT_ATOMS: atom_id res chain seq x y z
N MET A 1 -41.83 -38.18 10.86
CA MET A 1 -40.44 -38.01 10.36
C MET A 1 -40.31 -36.75 9.53
N GLU A 2 -41.25 -36.46 8.62
CA GLU A 2 -41.19 -35.31 7.71
C GLU A 2 -40.94 -33.94 8.39
N ARG A 3 -41.68 -33.60 9.45
CA ARG A 3 -41.48 -32.32 10.17
C ARG A 3 -40.09 -32.14 10.80
N PHE A 4 -39.43 -33.24 11.17
CA PHE A 4 -38.07 -33.22 11.72
C PHE A 4 -37.03 -33.00 10.62
N GLN A 5 -37.20 -33.67 9.47
CA GLN A 5 -36.32 -33.48 8.30
C GLN A 5 -36.39 -32.05 7.76
N VAL A 6 -37.59 -31.46 7.70
CA VAL A 6 -37.77 -30.05 7.28
C VAL A 6 -37.07 -29.08 8.23
N THR A 7 -37.14 -29.32 9.55
CA THR A 7 -36.49 -28.44 10.54
C THR A 7 -34.97 -28.51 10.46
N VAL A 8 -34.41 -29.71 10.26
CA VAL A 8 -32.96 -29.90 10.08
C VAL A 8 -32.47 -29.26 8.77
N LEU A 9 -33.24 -29.38 7.69
CA LEU A 9 -32.92 -28.73 6.40
C LEU A 9 -32.93 -27.20 6.50
N VAL A 10 -33.91 -26.62 7.20
CA VAL A 10 -33.96 -25.16 7.41
C VAL A 10 -32.77 -24.67 8.24
N LEU A 11 -32.37 -25.40 9.27
CA LEU A 11 -31.21 -25.06 10.09
C LEU A 11 -29.89 -25.18 9.29
N LEU A 12 -29.73 -26.23 8.48
CA LEU A 12 -28.57 -26.37 7.59
C LEU A 12 -28.50 -25.26 6.54
N TYR A 13 -29.64 -24.85 5.99
CA TYR A 13 -29.73 -23.75 5.03
C TYR A 13 -29.42 -22.40 5.68
N ALA A 14 -29.89 -22.16 6.91
CA ALA A 14 -29.55 -20.97 7.69
C ALA A 14 -28.05 -20.94 8.04
N VAL A 15 -27.45 -22.08 8.42
CA VAL A 15 -25.99 -22.18 8.65
C VAL A 15 -25.23 -21.90 7.35
N LEU A 16 -25.64 -22.45 6.21
CA LEU A 16 -25.02 -22.17 4.91
C LEU A 16 -25.06 -20.68 4.55
N ILE A 17 -26.20 -20.02 4.75
CA ILE A 17 -26.36 -18.57 4.53
C ILE A 17 -25.45 -17.78 5.48
N ILE A 18 -25.44 -18.13 6.78
CA ILE A 18 -24.61 -17.46 7.78
C ILE A 18 -23.12 -17.65 7.45
N THR A 19 -22.69 -18.85 7.05
CA THR A 19 -21.30 -19.09 6.61
C THR A 19 -20.95 -18.35 5.32
N SER A 20 -21.88 -18.19 4.38
CA SER A 20 -21.65 -17.42 3.15
C SER A 20 -21.56 -15.91 3.40
N VAL A 21 -22.27 -15.39 4.40
CA VAL A 21 -22.21 -13.98 4.82
C VAL A 21 -20.95 -13.69 5.62
N ILE A 22 -20.44 -14.66 6.41
CA ILE A 22 -19.22 -14.52 7.21
C ILE A 22 -17.94 -14.66 6.35
N CYS A 23 -18.02 -15.24 5.16
CA CYS A 23 -16.85 -15.48 4.29
C CYS A 23 -16.63 -14.41 3.21
N HIS A 24 -17.20 -13.20 3.38
CA HIS A 24 -16.79 -12.07 2.54
C HIS A 24 -15.42 -11.58 3.05
N GLU A 25 -14.38 -11.94 2.32
CA GLU A 25 -13.04 -11.42 2.54
C GLU A 25 -13.04 -9.94 2.13
N ASP A 26 -13.23 -9.04 3.09
CA ASP A 26 -13.14 -7.60 2.87
C ASP A 26 -11.68 -7.24 2.53
N ILE A 27 -11.34 -7.25 1.23
CA ILE A 27 -10.00 -6.93 0.76
C ILE A 27 -9.68 -5.46 1.11
N PRO A 28 -8.61 -5.18 1.90
CA PRO A 28 -8.27 -3.82 2.28
C PRO A 28 -7.97 -2.94 1.07
N ARG A 29 -8.52 -1.73 1.08
CA ARG A 29 -8.28 -0.71 0.04
C ARG A 29 -7.24 0.31 0.47
N LEU A 30 -6.32 0.61 -0.43
CA LEU A 30 -5.29 1.63 -0.25
C LEU A 30 -5.19 2.50 -1.51
N LEU A 31 -5.23 3.82 -1.33
CA LEU A 31 -4.87 4.80 -2.35
C LEU A 31 -3.68 5.63 -1.85
N ILE A 32 -2.57 5.59 -2.58
CA ILE A 32 -1.45 6.50 -2.36
C ILE A 32 -1.40 7.57 -3.45
N VAL A 33 -1.26 8.83 -3.04
CA VAL A 33 -1.20 10.00 -3.91
C VAL A 33 0.14 10.70 -3.69
N SER A 34 0.90 10.89 -4.76
CA SER A 34 2.13 11.67 -4.77
C SER A 34 1.94 12.98 -5.54
N TYR A 35 2.15 14.10 -4.85
CA TYR A 35 2.31 15.43 -5.46
C TYR A 35 3.81 15.74 -5.50
N ASP A 36 4.42 15.68 -6.67
CA ASP A 36 5.88 15.78 -6.88
C ASP A 36 6.43 17.11 -6.34
N GLY A 37 7.53 17.07 -5.58
CA GLY A 37 8.18 18.28 -5.06
C GLY A 37 7.38 19.06 -4.01
N PHE A 38 6.36 18.46 -3.39
CA PHE A 38 5.57 19.08 -2.34
C PHE A 38 6.34 19.07 -1.00
N ARG A 39 7.06 20.16 -0.75
CA ARG A 39 7.85 20.38 0.46
C ARG A 39 6.96 20.44 1.71
N TRP A 40 7.45 19.90 2.82
CA TRP A 40 6.71 19.75 4.09
C TRP A 40 6.00 21.02 4.60
N ASN A 41 6.56 22.20 4.40
CA ASN A 41 5.99 23.47 4.90
C ASN A 41 4.97 24.12 3.96
N TYR A 42 4.76 23.58 2.76
CA TYR A 42 3.85 24.17 1.78
C TYR A 42 2.39 24.21 2.24
N LEU A 43 1.98 23.28 3.11
CA LEU A 43 0.65 23.26 3.74
C LEU A 43 0.34 24.54 4.54
N THR A 44 1.34 25.36 4.89
CA THR A 44 1.14 26.59 5.67
C THR A 44 1.15 27.87 4.82
N ARG A 45 1.31 27.75 3.51
CA ARG A 45 1.51 28.90 2.61
C ARG A 45 0.23 29.60 2.19
N THR A 46 -0.88 28.88 2.20
CA THR A 46 -2.20 29.34 1.79
C THR A 46 -3.22 28.52 2.57
N PRO A 47 -4.47 28.97 2.74
CA PRO A 47 -5.52 28.12 3.29
C PRO A 47 -5.65 26.83 2.48
N THR A 48 -5.61 25.70 3.17
CA THR A 48 -5.69 24.35 2.58
C THR A 48 -6.79 23.52 3.25
N PRO A 49 -8.07 23.94 3.17
CA PRO A 49 -9.16 23.32 3.93
C PRO A 49 -9.38 21.83 3.62
N ASN A 50 -9.01 21.36 2.43
CA ASN A 50 -9.19 19.95 2.06
C ASN A 50 -8.07 19.07 2.60
N PHE A 51 -6.82 19.56 2.58
CA PHE A 51 -5.73 18.91 3.31
C PHE A 51 -5.99 18.94 4.82
N ASP A 52 -6.44 20.07 5.37
CA ASP A 52 -6.77 20.24 6.79
C ASP A 52 -7.86 19.25 7.21
N TYR A 53 -8.89 19.05 6.38
CA TYR A 53 -9.94 18.04 6.62
C TYR A 53 -9.38 16.62 6.77
N LEU A 54 -8.39 16.23 5.95
CA LEU A 54 -7.73 14.93 6.06
C LEU A 54 -6.85 14.85 7.32
N ILE A 55 -6.14 15.93 7.66
CA ILE A 55 -5.29 16.02 8.84
C ILE A 55 -6.12 15.90 10.14
N GLU A 56 -7.19 16.68 10.26
CA GLU A 56 -8.07 16.68 11.44
C GLU A 56 -8.68 15.29 11.69
N LYS A 57 -8.97 14.55 10.62
CA LYS A 57 -9.59 13.22 10.69
C LYS A 57 -8.59 12.07 10.54
N GLY A 58 -7.30 12.36 10.51
CA GLY A 58 -6.27 11.40 10.18
C GLY A 58 -4.98 11.66 10.92
N VAL A 59 -3.89 11.42 10.21
CA VAL A 59 -2.51 11.52 10.66
C VAL A 59 -1.78 12.53 9.79
N LYS A 60 -0.93 13.34 10.41
CA LYS A 60 0.06 14.18 9.74
C LYS A 60 1.43 13.84 10.31
N ALA A 61 2.46 13.75 9.48
CA ALA A 61 3.84 13.78 9.96
C ALA A 61 4.37 15.22 9.91
N GLU A 62 5.28 15.58 10.82
CA GLU A 62 5.98 16.86 10.75
C GLU A 62 6.65 17.06 9.38
N TRP A 63 7.38 16.04 8.91
CA TRP A 63 7.93 15.88 7.56
C TRP A 63 8.45 14.45 7.38
N ILE A 64 8.88 14.08 6.17
CA ILE A 64 9.52 12.79 5.88
C ILE A 64 11.00 12.99 5.56
N LYS A 65 11.87 12.13 6.09
CA LYS A 65 13.26 12.05 5.63
C LYS A 65 13.32 11.15 4.40
N ASN A 66 13.49 11.76 3.23
CA ASN A 66 13.61 11.06 1.96
C ASN A 66 15.01 10.46 1.74
N ALA A 67 15.17 9.62 0.72
CA ALA A 67 16.44 8.97 0.40
C ALA A 67 17.34 9.90 -0.43
N PHE A 68 18.65 9.73 -0.29
CA PHE A 68 19.63 10.44 -1.11
C PHE A 68 19.93 9.68 -2.43
N PRO A 69 20.03 10.36 -3.58
CA PRO A 69 19.79 11.79 -3.78
C PRO A 69 18.29 12.10 -3.77
N THR A 70 17.92 13.32 -3.39
CA THR A 70 16.52 13.78 -3.25
C THR A 70 15.88 14.10 -4.60
N LYS A 71 15.88 13.10 -5.49
CA LYS A 71 15.39 13.13 -6.87
C LYS A 71 14.17 12.23 -7.06
N THR A 72 13.39 12.55 -8.09
CA THR A 72 12.10 11.93 -8.40
C THR A 72 12.13 10.42 -8.53
N PHE A 73 12.93 9.88 -9.47
CA PHE A 73 12.93 8.46 -9.76
C PHE A 73 13.50 7.61 -8.61
N PRO A 74 14.63 8.00 -7.97
CA PRO A 74 15.09 7.30 -6.77
C PRO A 74 14.02 7.24 -5.68
N ASN A 75 13.40 8.37 -5.32
CA ASN A 75 12.51 8.44 -4.16
C ASN A 75 11.13 7.85 -4.40
N HIS A 76 10.52 8.05 -5.58
CA HIS A 76 9.27 7.36 -5.91
C HIS A 76 9.43 5.85 -5.93
N TYR A 77 10.60 5.35 -6.37
CA TYR A 77 10.88 3.92 -6.37
C TYR A 77 11.22 3.39 -4.95
N THR A 78 11.90 4.19 -4.13
CA THR A 78 12.09 3.93 -2.69
C THR A 78 10.74 3.75 -1.98
N ILE A 79 9.78 4.65 -2.19
CA ILE A 79 8.45 4.58 -1.54
C ILE A 79 7.75 3.25 -1.82
N VAL A 80 7.82 2.76 -3.06
CA VAL A 80 7.11 1.55 -3.50
C VAL A 80 7.89 0.27 -3.36
N THR A 81 9.14 0.31 -2.90
CA THR A 81 9.96 -0.90 -2.65
C THR A 81 10.48 -1.01 -1.22
N GLY A 82 10.49 0.08 -0.46
CA GLY A 82 11.07 0.13 0.89
C GLY A 82 12.60 0.02 0.89
N LEU A 83 13.24 0.19 -0.27
CA LEU A 83 14.67 0.05 -0.46
C LEU A 83 15.33 1.41 -0.65
N TYR A 84 16.58 1.55 -0.24
CA TYR A 84 17.40 2.71 -0.62
C TYR A 84 17.87 2.64 -2.08
N PRO A 85 18.23 3.78 -2.70
CA PRO A 85 18.75 3.84 -4.07
C PRO A 85 19.89 2.88 -4.39
N GLU A 86 20.82 2.67 -3.45
CA GLU A 86 21.88 1.70 -3.65
C GLU A 86 21.39 0.25 -3.72
N SER A 87 20.28 -0.08 -3.05
CA SER A 87 19.70 -1.42 -3.02
C SER A 87 18.80 -1.67 -4.24
N HIS A 88 17.88 -0.75 -4.55
CA HIS A 88 16.98 -0.93 -5.70
C HIS A 88 17.63 -0.59 -7.05
N GLY A 89 18.78 0.10 -7.04
CA GLY A 89 19.60 0.38 -8.22
C GLY A 89 19.18 1.58 -9.05
N ILE A 90 18.18 2.36 -8.60
CA ILE A 90 17.79 3.62 -9.24
C ILE A 90 18.47 4.74 -8.44
N VAL A 91 19.70 5.05 -8.83
CA VAL A 91 20.63 5.93 -8.09
C VAL A 91 20.57 7.40 -8.53
N GLY A 92 19.77 7.72 -9.54
CA GLY A 92 19.53 9.08 -10.01
C GLY A 92 18.50 9.11 -11.13
N ASN A 93 18.02 10.30 -11.51
CA ASN A 93 17.15 10.40 -12.69
C ASN A 93 17.94 10.11 -13.97
N THR A 94 19.22 10.53 -14.01
CA THR A 94 20.20 10.12 -15.03
C THR A 94 21.21 9.18 -14.40
N MET A 95 21.47 8.03 -15.04
CA MET A 95 22.38 7.02 -14.54
C MET A 95 23.28 6.48 -15.64
N TYR A 96 24.44 5.95 -15.27
CA TYR A 96 25.29 5.15 -16.14
C TYR A 96 25.52 3.78 -15.48
N ASP A 97 25.42 2.71 -16.25
CA ASP A 97 25.75 1.36 -15.77
C ASP A 97 27.01 0.86 -16.49
N PRO A 98 28.13 0.61 -15.77
CA PRO A 98 29.38 0.19 -16.39
C PRO A 98 29.33 -1.22 -16.99
N VAL A 99 28.37 -2.05 -16.61
CA VAL A 99 28.16 -3.39 -17.20
C VAL A 99 27.36 -3.26 -18.50
N PHE A 100 26.32 -2.43 -18.51
CA PHE A 100 25.54 -2.18 -19.73
C PHE A 100 26.27 -1.27 -20.72
N LYS A 101 27.25 -0.50 -20.24
CA LYS A 101 27.97 0.55 -20.98
C LYS A 101 27.01 1.59 -21.57
N GLU A 102 25.97 1.90 -20.82
CA GLU A 102 24.86 2.72 -21.26
C GLU A 102 24.56 3.81 -20.23
N ARG A 103 24.24 5.01 -20.74
CA ARG A 103 23.67 6.10 -19.95
C ARG A 103 22.18 6.19 -20.27
N VAL A 104 21.37 6.42 -19.24
CA VAL A 104 19.92 6.50 -19.38
C VAL A 104 19.34 7.67 -18.62
N TYR A 105 18.30 8.29 -19.17
CA TYR A 105 17.36 9.17 -18.48
C TYR A 105 15.96 8.60 -18.69
N LEU A 106 15.24 8.25 -17.63
CA LEU A 106 13.97 7.52 -17.75
C LEU A 106 12.87 8.27 -18.50
N LYS A 107 12.92 9.61 -18.53
CA LYS A 107 12.01 10.42 -19.37
C LYS A 107 12.20 10.15 -20.88
N ASP A 108 13.28 9.49 -21.28
CA ASP A 108 13.52 9.10 -22.67
C ASP A 108 12.60 7.93 -23.10
N ALA A 109 11.97 7.21 -22.16
CA ALA A 109 10.84 6.33 -22.45
C ALA A 109 9.54 7.13 -22.47
N SER A 110 8.99 7.33 -23.66
CA SER A 110 7.72 8.04 -23.87
C SER A 110 6.51 7.13 -24.05
N THR A 111 6.70 5.80 -24.10
CA THR A 111 5.64 4.80 -24.23
C THR A 111 5.93 3.56 -23.37
N ALA A 112 4.90 2.78 -23.01
CA ALA A 112 5.08 1.49 -22.34
C ALA A 112 6.00 0.52 -23.12
N GLU A 113 5.95 0.53 -24.45
CA GLU A 113 6.82 -0.33 -25.26
C GLU A 113 8.29 0.07 -25.10
N GLN A 114 8.59 1.37 -25.07
CA GLN A 114 9.93 1.86 -24.79
C GLN A 114 10.35 1.57 -23.34
N ALA A 115 9.40 1.66 -22.39
CA ALA A 115 9.61 1.36 -20.98
C ALA A 115 10.04 -0.09 -20.72
N LYS A 116 9.67 -1.06 -21.59
CA LYS A 116 10.19 -2.44 -21.49
C LYS A 116 11.72 -2.52 -21.57
N ASN A 117 12.35 -1.64 -22.34
CA ASN A 117 13.83 -1.57 -22.41
C ASN A 117 14.44 -1.11 -21.08
N PHE A 118 13.63 -0.57 -20.17
CA PHE A 118 14.05 -0.13 -18.85
C PHE A 118 14.01 -1.23 -17.80
N GLU A 119 13.41 -2.39 -18.08
CA GLU A 119 13.32 -3.52 -17.14
C GLU A 119 14.70 -3.92 -16.60
N LYS A 120 15.74 -3.94 -17.45
CA LYS A 120 17.14 -4.22 -17.04
C LYS A 120 17.66 -3.28 -15.94
N TRP A 121 17.09 -2.09 -15.78
CA TRP A 121 17.47 -1.12 -14.76
C TRP A 121 16.78 -1.40 -13.42
N VAL A 122 15.59 -1.98 -13.43
CA VAL A 122 14.85 -2.36 -12.22
C VAL A 122 14.91 -3.86 -11.91
N SER A 123 15.46 -4.68 -12.81
CA SER A 123 15.60 -6.12 -12.60
C SER A 123 16.73 -6.42 -11.62
N ASN A 124 16.35 -6.67 -10.37
CA ASN A 124 17.20 -7.27 -9.35
C ASN A 124 16.31 -8.06 -8.37
N LYS A 125 16.90 -9.03 -7.66
CA LYS A 125 16.16 -9.96 -6.80
C LYS A 125 15.47 -9.32 -5.59
N LEU A 126 15.87 -8.12 -5.19
CA LEU A 126 15.29 -7.41 -4.05
C LEU A 126 14.04 -6.61 -4.45
N ASN A 127 14.03 -6.08 -5.67
CA ASN A 127 12.95 -5.23 -6.15
C ASN A 127 11.62 -5.97 -6.20
N MET A 128 10.73 -5.62 -5.28
CA MET A 128 9.35 -6.08 -5.25
C MET A 128 8.44 -4.87 -5.02
N PRO A 129 8.07 -4.14 -6.08
CA PRO A 129 7.17 -3.01 -5.94
C PRO A 129 5.83 -3.41 -5.32
N ILE A 130 5.24 -2.51 -4.52
CA ILE A 130 4.03 -2.79 -3.74
C ILE A 130 2.84 -3.25 -4.60
N TRP A 131 2.78 -2.80 -5.86
CA TRP A 131 1.73 -3.23 -6.79
C TRP A 131 1.84 -4.71 -7.17
N LEU A 132 3.06 -5.25 -7.30
CA LEU A 132 3.28 -6.67 -7.54
C LEU A 132 3.13 -7.49 -6.27
N GLU A 133 3.59 -6.97 -5.12
CA GLU A 133 3.40 -7.63 -3.83
C GLU A 133 1.90 -7.85 -3.53
N ASN A 134 1.07 -6.82 -3.74
CA ASN A 134 -0.39 -6.92 -3.57
C ASN A 134 -1.03 -7.94 -4.51
N GLN A 135 -0.64 -7.96 -5.79
CA GLN A 135 -1.19 -8.88 -6.79
C GLN A 135 -0.76 -10.33 -6.56
N LYS A 136 0.41 -10.54 -5.95
CA LYS A 136 0.94 -11.87 -5.66
C LYS A 136 0.18 -12.57 -4.52
N GLU A 137 -0.38 -11.80 -3.59
CA GLU A 137 -1.08 -12.35 -2.41
C GLU A 137 -2.30 -13.20 -2.79
N SER A 138 -3.08 -12.79 -3.80
CA SER A 138 -4.27 -13.53 -4.23
C SER A 138 -4.71 -13.10 -5.64
N SER A 139 -5.31 -14.03 -6.39
CA SER A 139 -5.85 -13.76 -7.74
C SER A 139 -7.01 -12.75 -7.77
N LYS A 140 -7.55 -12.37 -6.60
CA LYS A 140 -8.62 -11.36 -6.44
C LYS A 140 -8.09 -9.96 -6.11
N ARG A 141 -6.77 -9.78 -5.98
CA ARG A 141 -6.15 -8.49 -5.64
C ARG A 141 -5.56 -7.87 -6.89
N TYR A 142 -5.95 -6.63 -7.15
CA TYR A 142 -5.55 -5.89 -8.35
C TYR A 142 -4.97 -4.54 -7.97
N SER A 143 -3.88 -4.17 -8.63
CA SER A 143 -3.22 -2.88 -8.44
C SER A 143 -3.41 -2.01 -9.67
N GLY A 144 -3.74 -0.75 -9.45
CA GLY A 144 -3.88 0.29 -10.47
C GLY A 144 -2.84 1.39 -10.28
N SER A 145 -2.15 1.78 -11.35
CA SER A 145 -1.21 2.91 -11.34
C SER A 145 -1.63 3.99 -12.33
N MET A 146 -2.03 5.14 -11.81
CA MET A 146 -2.25 6.35 -12.59
C MET A 146 -0.94 7.15 -12.62
N MET A 147 -0.04 6.71 -13.51
CA MET A 147 1.23 7.37 -13.86
C MET A 147 2.29 7.42 -12.74
N TRP A 148 2.27 6.49 -11.77
CA TRP A 148 3.35 6.40 -10.79
C TRP A 148 4.67 6.08 -11.50
N PRO A 149 5.78 6.78 -11.19
CA PRO A 149 7.07 6.53 -11.84
C PRO A 149 7.48 5.05 -11.79
N PHE A 150 7.88 4.49 -12.93
CA PHE A 150 8.21 3.06 -13.16
C PHE A 150 7.04 2.08 -13.21
N SER A 151 5.80 2.51 -13.02
CA SER A 151 4.68 1.56 -13.06
C SER A 151 4.45 0.95 -14.45
N GLU A 152 4.91 1.62 -15.50
CA GLU A 152 4.93 1.17 -16.89
C GLU A 152 6.16 0.31 -17.24
N VAL A 153 7.14 0.18 -16.33
CA VAL A 153 8.33 -0.65 -16.50
C VAL A 153 8.07 -2.01 -15.86
N PRO A 154 8.13 -3.12 -16.63
CA PRO A 154 7.92 -4.43 -16.04
C PRO A 154 9.03 -4.78 -15.06
N VAL A 155 8.66 -5.49 -14.00
CA VAL A 155 9.59 -6.12 -13.05
C VAL A 155 9.32 -7.61 -13.08
N ASP A 156 10.32 -8.38 -13.50
CA ASP A 156 10.21 -9.83 -13.78
C ASP A 156 9.05 -10.15 -14.74
N GLY A 157 8.93 -9.33 -15.80
CA GLY A 157 7.90 -9.44 -16.83
C GLY A 157 6.49 -9.03 -16.39
N GLN A 158 6.32 -8.50 -15.18
CA GLN A 158 5.01 -8.17 -14.61
C GLN A 158 4.79 -6.67 -14.43
N LEU A 159 3.56 -6.26 -14.64
CA LEU A 159 3.07 -4.88 -14.50
C LEU A 159 1.92 -4.83 -13.48
N PRO A 160 1.59 -3.65 -12.93
CA PRO A 160 0.30 -3.45 -12.29
C PRO A 160 -0.83 -3.83 -13.25
N LYS A 161 -1.92 -4.37 -12.72
CA LYS A 161 -3.04 -4.87 -13.49
C LYS A 161 -3.66 -3.79 -14.38
N LYS A 162 -3.76 -2.57 -13.85
CA LYS A 162 -4.22 -1.39 -14.58
C LYS A 162 -3.14 -0.33 -14.51
N PHE A 163 -2.80 0.25 -15.65
CA PHE A 163 -1.92 1.41 -15.70
C PHE A 163 -2.16 2.22 -16.97
N VAL A 164 -1.63 3.43 -16.98
CA VAL A 164 -1.58 4.30 -18.17
C VAL A 164 -0.18 4.84 -18.36
N ASP A 165 0.20 5.03 -19.62
CA ASP A 165 1.47 5.65 -19.99
C ASP A 165 1.54 7.09 -19.44
N TYR A 166 2.74 7.51 -19.05
CA TYR A 166 2.93 8.86 -18.53
C TYR A 166 2.56 9.91 -19.58
N ASN A 167 1.55 10.73 -19.27
CA ASN A 167 1.17 11.89 -20.08
C ASN A 167 1.00 13.10 -19.17
N GLN A 168 1.97 14.01 -19.24
CA GLN A 168 1.98 15.21 -18.42
C GLN A 168 0.77 16.12 -18.67
N SER A 169 0.17 16.08 -19.86
CA SER A 169 -0.97 16.92 -20.25
C SER A 169 -2.29 16.46 -19.66
N THR A 170 -2.39 15.22 -19.16
CA THR A 170 -3.62 14.71 -18.52
C THR A 170 -3.88 15.47 -17.22
N SER A 171 -5.07 16.07 -17.10
CA SER A 171 -5.47 16.87 -15.94
C SER A 171 -5.50 16.04 -14.65
N ILE A 172 -5.32 16.66 -13.50
CA ILE A 172 -5.42 15.95 -12.21
C ILE A 172 -6.84 15.40 -11.98
N GLN A 173 -7.87 16.10 -12.46
CA GLN A 173 -9.25 15.63 -12.41
C GLN A 173 -9.44 14.32 -13.18
N ASP A 174 -8.95 14.22 -14.42
CA ASP A 174 -9.04 12.99 -15.22
C ASP A 174 -8.26 11.83 -14.58
N ARG A 175 -7.11 12.14 -13.95
CA ARG A 175 -6.33 11.15 -13.21
C ARG A 175 -7.07 10.63 -11.98
N ILE A 176 -7.64 11.53 -11.19
CA ILE A 176 -8.49 11.19 -10.04
C ILE A 176 -9.70 10.36 -10.51
N ASP A 177 -10.31 10.76 -11.62
CA ASP A 177 -11.48 10.08 -12.15
C ASP A 177 -11.17 8.64 -12.51
N THR A 178 -10.13 8.46 -13.33
CA THR A 178 -9.68 7.15 -13.79
C THR A 178 -9.37 6.22 -12.62
N ILE A 179 -8.56 6.66 -11.65
CA ILE A 179 -8.14 5.78 -10.56
C ILE A 179 -9.27 5.44 -9.59
N VAL A 180 -10.18 6.39 -9.31
CA VAL A 180 -11.34 6.14 -8.44
C VAL A 180 -12.33 5.19 -9.12
N ASP A 181 -12.55 5.34 -10.43
CA ASP A 181 -13.45 4.45 -11.16
C ASP A 181 -12.87 3.02 -11.27
N TRP A 182 -11.54 2.86 -11.31
CA TRP A 182 -10.91 1.53 -11.24
C TRP A 182 -11.17 0.76 -9.93
N PHE A 183 -11.43 1.42 -8.80
CA PHE A 183 -11.81 0.75 -7.55
C PHE A 183 -13.21 0.09 -7.62
N LEU A 184 -14.01 0.47 -8.61
CA LEU A 184 -15.39 0.01 -8.82
C LEU A 184 -15.57 -0.77 -10.12
N ASP A 185 -14.48 -1.14 -10.77
CA ASP A 185 -14.55 -1.95 -11.98
C ASP A 185 -15.23 -3.30 -11.68
N GLU A 186 -16.08 -3.75 -12.61
CA GLU A 186 -16.95 -4.90 -12.38
C GLU A 186 -16.19 -6.23 -12.33
N ASP A 187 -15.17 -6.36 -13.18
CA ASP A 187 -14.42 -7.61 -13.34
C ASP A 187 -13.13 -7.61 -12.51
N GLU A 188 -12.41 -6.49 -12.51
CA GLU A 188 -11.07 -6.37 -11.95
C GLU A 188 -10.94 -5.10 -11.08
N PRO A 189 -11.72 -4.99 -9.99
CA PRO A 189 -11.70 -3.84 -9.09
C PRO A 189 -10.37 -3.75 -8.37
N ILE A 190 -9.66 -2.63 -8.51
CA ILE A 190 -8.40 -2.45 -7.78
C ILE A 190 -8.66 -2.35 -6.28
N ASN A 191 -7.75 -2.91 -5.48
CA ASN A 191 -7.68 -2.67 -4.05
C ASN A 191 -6.46 -1.82 -3.67
N LEU A 192 -5.52 -1.63 -4.60
CA LEU A 192 -4.38 -0.73 -4.46
C LEU A 192 -4.33 0.26 -5.62
N GLY A 193 -4.44 1.55 -5.34
CA GLY A 193 -4.27 2.64 -6.31
C GLY A 193 -3.01 3.46 -6.02
N LEU A 194 -2.22 3.75 -7.05
CA LEU A 194 -1.09 4.66 -7.01
C LEU A 194 -1.36 5.84 -7.95
N LEU A 195 -1.46 7.06 -7.43
CA LEU A 195 -1.75 8.27 -8.19
C LEU A 195 -0.55 9.22 -8.13
N TYR A 196 -0.04 9.66 -9.28
CA TYR A 196 1.04 10.64 -9.35
C TYR A 196 0.61 11.92 -10.08
N TYR A 197 1.07 13.05 -9.59
CA TYR A 197 0.95 14.34 -10.26
C TYR A 197 2.24 15.17 -10.12
N HIS A 198 2.65 15.78 -11.22
CA HIS A 198 3.97 16.43 -11.40
C HIS A 198 4.09 17.84 -10.80
N GLU A 199 3.06 18.31 -10.09
CA GLU A 199 3.06 19.61 -9.41
C GLU A 199 3.07 19.38 -7.88
N PRO A 200 3.65 20.29 -7.09
CA PRO A 200 4.17 21.61 -7.49
C PRO A 200 5.61 21.63 -8.03
N ASP A 201 6.28 20.49 -8.21
CA ASP A 201 7.69 20.42 -8.66
C ASP A 201 7.97 21.29 -9.89
N ARG A 202 7.20 21.11 -10.96
CA ARG A 202 7.37 21.89 -12.20
C ARG A 202 7.25 23.40 -11.94
N THR A 203 6.23 23.83 -11.20
CA THR A 203 6.06 25.24 -10.84
C THR A 203 7.23 25.75 -10.00
N GLY A 204 7.72 24.91 -9.08
CA GLY A 204 8.90 25.17 -8.24
C GLY A 204 10.18 25.36 -9.05
N HIS A 205 10.47 24.49 -10.02
CA HIS A 205 11.61 24.66 -10.94
C HIS A 205 11.50 25.97 -11.72
N ASN A 206 10.32 26.28 -12.27
CA ASN A 206 10.14 27.45 -13.15
C ASN A 206 10.22 28.79 -12.41
N SER A 207 9.66 28.86 -11.20
CA SER A 207 9.42 30.14 -10.50
C SER A 207 10.14 30.26 -9.16
N GLY A 208 10.71 29.18 -8.66
CA GLY A 208 11.36 29.11 -7.34
C GLY A 208 10.35 28.67 -6.28
N PRO A 209 10.80 27.92 -5.24
CA PRO A 209 9.91 27.38 -4.22
C PRO A 209 9.15 28.49 -3.52
N GLU A 210 9.75 29.65 -3.22
CA GLU A 210 9.13 30.73 -2.45
C GLU A 210 8.19 31.65 -3.25
N SER A 211 7.89 31.33 -4.52
CA SER A 211 7.10 32.21 -5.39
C SER A 211 5.59 32.20 -5.09
N GLU A 212 4.88 33.27 -5.47
CA GLU A 212 3.41 33.28 -5.47
C GLU A 212 2.81 32.21 -6.40
N ASN A 213 3.50 31.86 -7.49
CA ASN A 213 3.07 30.79 -8.39
C ASN A 213 2.99 29.45 -7.67
N VAL A 214 3.98 29.13 -6.83
CA VAL A 214 3.94 27.92 -5.98
C VAL A 214 2.78 28.04 -4.99
N THR A 215 2.60 29.19 -4.32
CA THR A 215 1.45 29.39 -3.41
C THR A 215 0.10 29.12 -4.08
N ASN A 216 -0.09 29.64 -5.32
CA ASN A 216 -1.29 29.39 -6.11
C ASN A 216 -1.43 27.92 -6.51
N MET A 217 -0.32 27.26 -6.86
CA MET A 217 -0.31 25.83 -7.16
C MET A 217 -0.69 24.98 -5.95
N ILE A 218 -0.26 25.34 -4.74
CA ILE A 218 -0.70 24.65 -3.51
C ILE A 218 -2.21 24.79 -3.31
N SER A 219 -2.78 25.98 -3.54
CA SER A 219 -4.23 26.18 -3.47
C SER A 219 -4.99 25.35 -4.53
N PHE A 220 -4.42 25.22 -5.73
CA PHE A 220 -4.96 24.34 -6.76
C PHE A 220 -4.92 22.86 -6.35
N LEU A 221 -3.82 22.38 -5.77
CA LEU A 221 -3.68 21.00 -5.31
C LEU A 221 -4.58 20.69 -4.11
N ASP A 222 -4.84 21.67 -3.24
CA ASP A 222 -5.86 21.55 -2.20
C ASP A 222 -7.25 21.37 -2.80
N SER A 223 -7.60 22.17 -3.81
CA SER A 223 -8.87 22.03 -4.53
C SER A 223 -8.99 20.66 -5.23
N ALA A 224 -7.90 20.15 -5.82
CA ALA A 224 -7.86 18.82 -6.41
C ALA A 224 -8.00 17.71 -5.34
N THR A 225 -7.43 17.90 -4.15
CA THR A 225 -7.63 17.01 -3.00
C THR A 225 -9.09 17.01 -2.56
N GLY A 226 -9.74 18.17 -2.53
CA GLY A 226 -11.18 18.30 -2.27
C GLY A 226 -12.03 17.52 -3.27
N TYR A 227 -11.70 17.64 -4.57
CA TYR A 227 -12.34 16.88 -5.64
C TYR A 227 -12.19 15.36 -5.44
N LEU A 228 -10.99 14.88 -5.09
CA LEU A 228 -10.74 13.47 -4.77
C LEU A 228 -11.61 12.99 -3.59
N ILE A 229 -11.63 13.74 -2.49
CA ILE A 229 -12.44 13.43 -1.31
C ILE A 229 -13.93 13.33 -1.68
N GLU A 230 -14.44 14.31 -2.43
CA GLU A 230 -15.83 14.33 -2.86
C GLU A 230 -16.17 13.14 -3.74
N LYS A 231 -15.33 12.82 -4.74
CA LYS A 231 -15.57 11.69 -5.63
C LYS A 231 -15.56 10.37 -4.85
N LEU A 232 -14.59 10.15 -3.96
CA LEU A 232 -14.56 8.97 -3.10
C LEU A 232 -15.81 8.86 -2.21
N LYS A 233 -16.32 9.96 -1.66
CA LYS A 233 -17.56 9.97 -0.86
C LYS A 233 -18.78 9.61 -1.71
N ARG A 234 -18.94 10.23 -2.88
CA ARG A 234 -20.06 9.93 -3.81
C ARG A 234 -20.07 8.47 -4.26
N LYS A 235 -18.89 7.85 -4.32
CA LYS A 235 -18.69 6.44 -4.69
C LYS A 235 -18.69 5.48 -3.49
N ASN A 236 -18.97 5.96 -2.27
CA ASN A 236 -18.94 5.17 -1.03
C ASN A 236 -17.59 4.48 -0.72
N LEU A 237 -16.48 5.05 -1.21
CA LEU A 237 -15.12 4.54 -1.02
C LEU A 237 -14.38 5.26 0.11
N PHE A 238 -14.75 6.50 0.44
CA PHE A 238 -13.96 7.36 1.34
C PHE A 238 -13.74 6.75 2.73
N ASP A 239 -14.79 6.20 3.35
CA ASP A 239 -14.69 5.64 4.71
C ASP A 239 -14.08 4.24 4.76
N SER A 240 -14.06 3.52 3.63
CA SER A 240 -13.54 2.14 3.50
C SER A 240 -12.14 2.05 2.90
N THR A 241 -11.53 3.18 2.52
CA THR A 241 -10.23 3.23 1.85
C THR A 241 -9.21 3.92 2.75
N ASN A 242 -8.05 3.29 2.94
CA ASN A 242 -6.89 3.96 3.50
C ASN A 242 -6.26 4.85 2.43
N ILE A 243 -5.96 6.10 2.76
CA ILE A 243 -5.46 7.11 1.85
C ILE A 243 -4.15 7.65 2.42
N ILE A 244 -3.10 7.69 1.59
CA ILE A 244 -1.81 8.32 1.90
C ILE A 244 -1.58 9.44 0.88
N LEU A 245 -1.32 10.65 1.34
CA LEU A 245 -0.87 11.79 0.54
C LEU A 245 0.56 12.11 0.95
N THR A 246 1.48 12.05 -0.01
CA THR A 246 2.91 12.27 0.23
C THR A 246 3.56 12.94 -0.98
N SER A 247 4.87 13.14 -0.88
CA SER A 247 5.73 13.51 -1.99
C SER A 247 7.06 12.74 -1.89
N ASP A 248 7.90 12.90 -2.89
CA ASP A 248 9.21 12.28 -3.06
C ASP A 248 10.36 13.15 -2.54
N HIS A 249 10.24 14.47 -2.69
CA HIS A 249 11.21 15.45 -2.19
C HIS A 249 10.57 16.83 -1.96
N GLY A 250 11.36 17.72 -1.37
CA GLY A 250 11.09 19.15 -1.31
C GLY A 250 11.75 19.92 -2.45
N MET A 251 12.09 21.19 -2.19
CA MET A 251 12.62 22.12 -3.20
C MET A 251 13.34 23.29 -2.50
N THR A 252 14.46 23.74 -3.08
CA THR A 252 15.19 24.96 -2.67
C THR A 252 15.34 25.93 -3.84
N THR A 253 15.53 27.21 -3.54
CA THR A 253 15.84 28.24 -4.54
C THR A 253 17.27 28.07 -5.05
N VAL A 254 17.46 28.27 -6.35
CA VAL A 254 18.77 28.36 -7.02
C VAL A 254 18.87 29.66 -7.82
N SER A 255 20.11 30.11 -8.06
CA SER A 255 20.38 31.38 -8.76
C SER A 255 21.68 31.33 -9.54
N ASP A 256 21.77 32.14 -10.60
CA ASP A 256 22.92 32.24 -11.49
C ASP A 256 24.22 32.72 -10.78
N GLU A 257 24.08 33.35 -9.62
CA GLU A 257 25.20 33.79 -8.77
C GLU A 257 25.87 32.64 -7.99
N LYS A 258 25.18 31.49 -7.88
CA LYS A 258 25.61 30.34 -7.08
C LYS A 258 25.86 29.13 -7.97
N ILE A 259 26.78 29.29 -8.93
CA ILE A 259 27.15 28.24 -9.87
C ILE A 259 28.60 27.78 -9.68
N VAL A 260 28.79 26.46 -9.57
CA VAL A 260 30.10 25.81 -9.70
C VAL A 260 30.25 25.22 -11.09
N TYR A 261 31.29 25.60 -11.81
CA TYR A 261 31.60 25.05 -13.13
C TYR A 261 32.78 24.08 -13.00
N LEU A 262 32.55 22.78 -13.25
CA LEU A 262 33.56 21.74 -13.04
C LEU A 262 34.80 21.90 -13.95
N ASP A 263 34.59 22.39 -15.18
CA ASP A 263 35.64 22.66 -16.18
C ASP A 263 36.62 23.77 -15.77
N LYS A 264 36.27 24.59 -14.76
CA LYS A 264 37.20 25.58 -14.17
C LYS A 264 38.20 24.94 -13.21
N TYR A 265 37.96 23.70 -12.78
CA TYR A 265 38.77 23.01 -11.78
C TYR A 265 39.48 21.78 -12.35
N ALA A 266 38.79 20.97 -13.16
CA ALA A 266 39.34 19.77 -13.80
C ALA A 266 39.18 19.84 -15.32
N ASP A 267 40.16 19.32 -16.05
CA ASP A 267 40.10 19.23 -17.52
C ASP A 267 38.91 18.36 -17.95
N PRO A 268 37.95 18.87 -18.75
CA PRO A 268 36.83 18.10 -19.28
C PRO A 268 37.24 16.86 -20.07
N ALA A 269 38.47 16.78 -20.59
CA ALA A 269 39.01 15.59 -21.24
C ALA A 269 39.33 14.45 -20.25
N CYS A 270 39.39 14.73 -18.95
CA CYS A 270 39.76 13.76 -17.90
C CYS A 270 38.55 13.11 -17.21
N TYR A 271 37.32 13.54 -17.49
CA TYR A 271 36.12 12.97 -16.86
C TYR A 271 34.86 13.10 -17.71
N GLN A 272 33.85 12.30 -17.38
CA GLN A 272 32.50 12.41 -17.87
C GLN A 272 31.53 12.62 -16.71
N ALA A 273 30.69 13.65 -16.80
CA ALA A 273 29.59 13.85 -15.86
C ALA A 273 28.35 13.04 -16.29
N VAL A 274 27.80 12.23 -15.40
CA VAL A 274 26.55 11.49 -15.65
C VAL A 274 25.33 12.41 -15.54
N GLY A 275 25.40 13.41 -14.67
CA GLY A 275 24.35 14.41 -14.45
C GLY A 275 24.93 15.74 -13.99
N TYR A 276 24.04 16.71 -13.75
CA TYR A 276 24.37 18.06 -13.29
C TYR A 276 23.27 18.61 -12.38
N GLY A 277 23.53 19.73 -11.70
CA GLY A 277 22.57 20.39 -10.81
C GLY A 277 22.93 20.29 -9.35
N ALA A 278 22.02 19.76 -8.51
CA ALA A 278 22.18 19.66 -7.06
C ALA A 278 22.96 18.41 -6.59
N PHE A 279 23.31 17.54 -7.52
CA PHE A 279 24.01 16.29 -7.27
C PHE A 279 24.49 15.70 -8.59
N GLY A 280 25.61 14.98 -8.60
CA GLY A 280 26.01 14.20 -9.75
C GLY A 280 27.06 13.14 -9.47
N ASN A 281 27.13 12.19 -10.40
CA ASN A 281 28.16 11.18 -10.44
C ASN A 281 29.16 11.52 -11.56
N ILE A 282 30.45 11.36 -11.28
CA ILE A 282 31.56 11.66 -12.19
C ILE A 282 32.34 10.38 -12.48
N ILE A 283 32.56 10.11 -13.77
CA ILE A 283 33.35 8.99 -14.28
C ILE A 283 34.70 9.55 -14.72
N PRO A 284 35.78 9.35 -13.96
CA PRO A 284 37.11 9.75 -14.41
C PRO A 284 37.57 8.84 -15.57
N VAL A 285 38.37 9.40 -16.48
CA VAL A 285 39.13 8.61 -17.46
C VAL A 285 40.12 7.70 -16.71
N GLU A 286 40.43 6.54 -17.30
CA GLU A 286 41.36 5.58 -16.71
C GLU A 286 42.68 6.24 -16.29
N GLY A 287 43.10 5.99 -15.04
CA GLY A 287 44.30 6.61 -14.45
C GLY A 287 44.14 8.06 -13.96
N LYS A 288 42.99 8.71 -14.19
CA LYS A 288 42.75 10.13 -13.83
C LYS A 288 41.95 10.35 -12.55
N GLU A 289 41.45 9.31 -11.90
CA GLU A 289 40.58 9.43 -10.70
C GLU A 289 41.17 10.35 -9.63
N LYS A 290 42.43 10.14 -9.23
CA LYS A 290 43.09 10.94 -8.20
C LYS A 290 43.20 12.41 -8.62
N GLU A 291 43.55 12.67 -9.88
CA GLU A 291 43.71 14.02 -10.42
C GLU A 291 42.36 14.76 -10.43
N VAL A 292 41.31 14.13 -10.97
CA VAL A 292 39.95 14.69 -11.03
C VAL A 292 39.43 14.95 -9.62
N TYR A 293 39.55 13.99 -8.70
CA TYR A 293 39.13 14.14 -7.31
C TYR A 293 39.84 15.33 -6.63
N GLN A 294 41.17 15.40 -6.70
CA GLN A 294 41.95 16.46 -6.06
C GLN A 294 41.67 17.84 -6.65
N ASN A 295 41.42 17.92 -7.96
CA ASN A 295 41.14 19.16 -8.63
C ASN A 295 39.72 19.67 -8.34
N LEU A 296 38.71 18.82 -8.45
CA LEU A 296 37.32 19.18 -8.13
C LEU A 296 37.17 19.54 -6.64
N SER A 297 37.92 18.88 -5.74
CA SER A 297 37.90 19.18 -4.29
C SER A 297 38.40 20.60 -3.93
N LYS A 298 39.02 21.32 -4.88
CA LYS A 298 39.40 22.73 -4.69
C LYS A 298 38.24 23.70 -4.97
N ALA A 299 37.15 23.21 -5.56
CA ALA A 299 36.00 24.04 -5.86
C ALA A 299 35.29 24.45 -4.56
N PRO A 300 35.08 25.76 -4.32
CA PRO A 300 34.28 26.20 -3.19
C PRO A 300 32.83 25.77 -3.42
N HIS A 301 32.11 25.53 -2.33
CA HIS A 301 30.68 25.15 -2.34
C HIS A 301 30.37 23.85 -3.10
N LEU A 302 31.38 22.99 -3.27
CA LEU A 302 31.23 21.66 -3.86
C LEU A 302 31.85 20.63 -2.93
N HIS A 303 31.02 19.76 -2.38
CA HIS A 303 31.49 18.55 -1.73
C HIS A 303 31.82 17.50 -2.79
N VAL A 304 33.02 16.93 -2.69
CA VAL A 304 33.52 15.90 -3.61
C VAL A 304 33.92 14.68 -2.79
N TYR A 305 33.27 13.56 -3.06
CA TYR A 305 33.53 12.31 -2.38
C TYR A 305 34.08 11.29 -3.38
N LEU A 306 35.09 10.53 -2.97
CA LEU A 306 35.26 9.21 -3.57
C LEU A 306 34.08 8.36 -3.13
N LYS A 307 33.63 7.43 -3.97
CA LYS A 307 32.48 6.55 -3.69
C LYS A 307 32.55 5.89 -2.31
N LYS A 308 33.72 5.41 -1.91
CA LYS A 308 33.94 4.77 -0.60
C LYS A 308 33.79 5.73 0.59
N ASP A 309 33.95 7.02 0.35
CA ASP A 309 34.02 8.08 1.36
C ASP A 309 32.71 8.91 1.42
N VAL A 310 31.69 8.57 0.64
CA VAL A 310 30.33 9.14 0.78
C VAL A 310 29.85 8.94 2.24
N PRO A 311 29.04 9.82 2.83
CA PRO A 311 28.50 9.59 4.18
C PRO A 311 27.66 8.30 4.25
N GLU A 312 27.74 7.57 5.36
CA GLU A 312 26.99 6.30 5.52
C GLU A 312 25.47 6.52 5.56
N ASP A 313 25.02 7.59 6.22
CA ASP A 313 23.62 7.97 6.34
C ASP A 313 22.93 8.28 5.00
N TYR A 314 23.69 8.41 3.91
CA TYR A 314 23.14 8.58 2.57
C TYR A 314 22.66 7.25 1.97
N HIS A 315 23.16 6.11 2.47
CA HIS A 315 22.93 4.79 1.86
C HIS A 315 23.17 4.82 0.34
N TYR A 316 24.33 5.39 -0.05
CA TYR A 316 24.67 5.70 -1.43
C TYR A 316 26.12 5.32 -1.76
N LYS A 317 26.47 4.04 -1.55
CA LYS A 317 27.79 3.48 -1.86
C LYS A 317 27.72 2.14 -2.57
N HIS A 318 26.77 1.30 -2.19
CA HIS A 318 26.79 -0.13 -2.47
C HIS A 318 26.06 -0.51 -3.77
N ASN A 319 26.29 0.25 -4.83
CA ASN A 319 25.75 -0.07 -6.15
C ASN A 319 26.74 0.26 -7.27
N ARG A 320 26.85 -0.59 -8.30
CA ARG A 320 27.78 -0.38 -9.43
C ARG A 320 27.46 0.87 -10.27
N ARG A 321 26.21 1.36 -10.22
CA ARG A 321 25.75 2.56 -10.96
C ARG A 321 26.15 3.86 -10.25
N ILE A 322 26.61 3.78 -9.01
CA ILE A 322 27.26 4.89 -8.30
C ILE A 322 28.71 4.93 -8.78
N GLN A 323 29.12 6.06 -9.36
CA GLN A 323 30.40 6.19 -10.05
C GLN A 323 31.55 6.48 -9.07
N PRO A 324 32.83 6.40 -9.49
CA PRO A 324 33.97 6.54 -8.59
C PRO A 324 34.01 7.85 -7.80
N ILE A 325 33.52 8.94 -8.39
CA ILE A 325 33.44 10.26 -7.75
C ILE A 325 31.99 10.72 -7.71
N VAL A 326 31.59 11.24 -6.55
CA VAL A 326 30.28 11.84 -6.30
C VAL A 326 30.47 13.31 -5.96
N VAL A 327 29.68 14.18 -6.57
CA VAL A 327 29.71 15.62 -6.33
C VAL A 327 28.35 16.11 -5.85
N GLU A 328 28.39 17.00 -4.86
CA GLU A 328 27.24 17.57 -4.20
C GLU A 328 27.52 19.05 -3.86
N PRO A 329 26.91 20.01 -4.56
CA PRO A 329 27.04 21.42 -4.18
C PRO A 329 26.29 21.73 -2.87
N ASP A 330 26.71 22.80 -2.19
CA ASP A 330 26.01 23.35 -1.02
C ASP A 330 24.54 23.69 -1.37
N LEU A 331 23.65 23.77 -0.35
CA LEU A 331 22.24 24.10 -0.57
C LEU A 331 22.07 25.41 -1.36
N GLY A 332 21.29 25.33 -2.44
CA GLY A 332 21.02 26.46 -3.34
C GLY A 332 22.16 26.79 -4.31
N TRP A 333 23.30 26.09 -4.24
CA TRP A 333 24.31 26.08 -5.29
C TRP A 333 23.96 25.03 -6.34
N PHE A 334 24.39 25.29 -7.56
CA PHE A 334 24.15 24.42 -8.71
C PHE A 334 25.48 24.18 -9.41
N PHE A 335 25.75 22.96 -9.88
CA PHE A 335 26.94 22.74 -10.71
C PHE A 335 26.60 22.42 -12.16
N PHE A 336 27.45 22.91 -13.07
CA PHE A 336 27.49 22.53 -14.47
C PHE A 336 28.83 21.86 -14.80
N PRO A 337 28.83 20.84 -15.68
CA PRO A 337 30.06 20.28 -16.20
C PRO A 337 30.87 21.27 -17.02
N ASN A 338 30.23 22.23 -17.70
CA ASN A 338 30.86 23.18 -18.61
C ASN A 338 30.37 24.63 -18.40
N SER A 339 31.28 25.58 -18.46
CA SER A 339 31.10 27.02 -18.27
C SER A 339 30.28 27.75 -19.34
N SER A 340 29.98 27.10 -20.46
CA SER A 340 29.06 27.62 -21.48
C SER A 340 27.58 27.50 -21.09
N GLN A 341 27.25 26.70 -20.07
CA GLN A 341 25.88 26.47 -19.65
C GLN A 341 25.39 27.58 -18.71
N LYS A 342 24.09 27.89 -18.82
CA LYS A 342 23.40 28.86 -17.97
C LYS A 342 22.23 28.19 -17.26
N LEU A 343 21.94 28.67 -16.07
CA LEU A 343 20.80 28.23 -15.29
C LEU A 343 19.53 28.88 -15.83
N ASP A 344 18.51 28.08 -16.11
CA ASP A 344 17.21 28.50 -16.64
C ASP A 344 16.04 28.19 -15.69
N ILE A 345 16.36 27.68 -14.50
CA ILE A 345 15.42 27.37 -13.42
C ILE A 345 15.67 28.25 -12.20
N LYS A 346 14.66 28.32 -11.33
CA LYS A 346 14.66 29.09 -10.09
C LYS A 346 14.53 28.21 -8.85
N GLY A 347 14.05 26.97 -9.01
CA GLY A 347 14.04 25.94 -7.97
C GLY A 347 14.88 24.74 -8.38
N GLN A 348 15.45 24.02 -7.42
CA GLN A 348 16.08 22.73 -7.64
C GLN A 348 15.98 21.86 -6.37
N HIS A 349 16.10 20.55 -6.56
CA HIS A 349 16.16 19.51 -5.53
C HIS A 349 17.25 18.48 -5.89
N GLY A 350 17.59 17.57 -4.99
CA GLY A 350 18.65 16.56 -5.20
C GLY A 350 19.80 16.62 -4.20
N TYR A 351 19.83 17.66 -3.36
CA TYR A 351 20.81 17.89 -2.29
C TYR A 351 20.70 16.85 -1.15
N ASN A 352 21.62 16.94 -0.19
CA ASN A 352 21.62 16.20 1.09
C ASN A 352 20.20 16.06 1.65
N ASN A 353 19.78 14.82 1.89
CA ASN A 353 18.47 14.47 2.42
C ASN A 353 18.29 14.81 3.92
N SER A 354 19.32 15.30 4.59
CA SER A 354 19.23 15.87 5.95
C SER A 354 18.80 17.34 5.94
N LEU A 355 18.83 18.01 4.78
CA LEU A 355 18.42 19.41 4.65
C LEU A 355 16.91 19.51 4.60
N ARG A 356 16.35 20.36 5.47
CA ARG A 356 14.91 20.50 5.67
C ARG A 356 14.16 20.96 4.43
N ASP A 357 14.83 21.68 3.52
CA ASP A 357 14.24 22.09 2.24
C ASP A 357 13.91 20.91 1.34
N MET A 358 14.57 19.76 1.52
CA MET A 358 14.40 18.56 0.72
C MET A 358 13.34 17.61 1.26
N HIS A 359 12.77 17.88 2.45
CA HIS A 359 11.83 16.97 3.09
C HIS A 359 10.40 17.12 2.52
N PRO A 360 9.78 16.03 2.04
CA PRO A 360 8.38 16.05 1.61
C PRO A 360 7.41 16.02 2.79
N TYR A 361 6.15 16.34 2.50
CA TYR A 361 5.01 16.21 3.42
C TYR A 361 4.49 14.77 3.51
N PHE A 362 3.72 14.47 4.56
CA PHE A 362 2.94 13.24 4.67
C PHE A 362 1.64 13.47 5.45
N ILE A 363 0.52 13.06 4.86
CA ILE A 363 -0.81 13.02 5.45
C ILE A 363 -1.39 11.64 5.18
N ALA A 364 -2.09 11.06 6.15
CA ALA A 364 -2.81 9.82 5.95
C ALA A 364 -4.18 9.85 6.62
N HIS A 365 -5.16 9.19 6.01
CA HIS A 365 -6.54 9.12 6.50
C HIS A 365 -7.12 7.75 6.15
N GLY A 366 -7.93 7.17 7.02
CA GLY A 366 -8.65 5.94 6.71
C GLY A 366 -8.94 5.11 7.95
N PRO A 367 -9.61 3.95 7.78
CA PRO A 367 -10.03 3.10 8.89
C PRO A 367 -8.88 2.58 9.74
N ALA A 368 -7.67 2.43 9.20
CA ALA A 368 -6.52 1.93 9.94
C ALA A 368 -5.72 3.01 10.70
N PHE A 369 -5.92 4.29 10.37
CA PHE A 369 -5.12 5.39 10.90
C PHE A 369 -5.75 6.03 12.13
N LYS A 370 -4.90 6.55 13.04
CA LYS A 370 -5.36 7.43 14.12
C LYS A 370 -6.01 8.70 13.55
N LYS A 371 -6.77 9.41 14.39
CA LYS A 371 -7.47 10.64 14.03
C LYS A 371 -6.90 11.83 14.80
N GLY A 372 -6.72 12.98 14.13
CA GLY A 372 -6.16 14.19 14.72
C GLY A 372 -4.75 14.00 15.28
N PHE A 373 -3.95 13.09 14.71
CA PHE A 373 -2.66 12.70 15.26
C PHE A 373 -1.50 13.35 14.50
N LEU A 374 -0.67 14.10 15.21
CA LEU A 374 0.60 14.62 14.69
C LEU A 374 1.75 13.68 15.09
N SER A 375 2.39 13.10 14.09
CA SER A 375 3.58 12.27 14.22
C SER A 375 4.85 13.10 14.05
N LYS A 376 5.92 12.68 14.75
CA LYS A 376 7.29 13.04 14.39
C LYS A 376 7.66 12.54 12.98
N GLU A 377 8.81 12.98 12.51
CA GLU A 377 9.41 12.55 11.26
C GLU A 377 9.75 11.05 11.25
N PHE A 378 9.75 10.46 10.04
CA PHE A 378 10.22 9.10 9.77
C PHE A 378 10.78 9.02 8.35
N ASN A 379 11.33 7.88 7.94
CA ASN A 379 12.00 7.76 6.64
C ASN A 379 11.04 7.30 5.54
N ASN A 380 11.23 7.74 4.30
CA ASN A 380 10.36 7.32 3.20
C ASN A 380 10.44 5.81 2.89
N VAL A 381 11.57 5.15 3.21
CA VAL A 381 11.68 3.68 3.14
C VAL A 381 10.66 2.97 4.03
N ASP A 382 10.20 3.60 5.12
CA ASP A 382 9.22 3.03 6.05
C ASP A 382 7.79 3.07 5.49
N ILE A 383 7.54 3.80 4.40
CA ILE A 383 6.21 3.86 3.75
C ILE A 383 5.84 2.51 3.14
N TYR A 384 6.79 1.77 2.57
CA TYR A 384 6.51 0.44 2.00
C TYR A 384 5.98 -0.57 3.03
N PRO A 385 6.66 -0.83 4.17
CA PRO A 385 6.12 -1.74 5.18
C PRO A 385 4.81 -1.22 5.80
N LEU A 386 4.60 0.10 5.86
CA LEU A 386 3.28 0.66 6.20
C LEU A 386 2.22 0.26 5.17
N MET A 387 2.48 0.40 3.88
CA MET A 387 1.54 -0.02 2.82
C MET A 387 1.26 -1.53 2.89
N CYS A 388 2.29 -2.36 3.11
CA CYS A 388 2.10 -3.80 3.32
C CYS A 388 1.16 -4.06 4.51
N LYS A 389 1.37 -3.36 5.64
CA LYS A 389 0.51 -3.49 6.82
C LYS A 389 -0.94 -3.09 6.55
N LEU A 390 -1.17 -2.01 5.79
CA LEU A 390 -2.50 -1.52 5.43
C LEU A 390 -3.24 -2.45 4.45
N LEU A 391 -2.49 -3.15 3.60
CA LEU A 391 -3.00 -4.14 2.65
C LEU A 391 -3.12 -5.55 3.27
N GLU A 392 -2.69 -5.71 4.52
CA GLU A 392 -2.62 -6.99 5.24
C GLU A 392 -1.74 -8.05 4.55
N ILE A 393 -0.67 -7.60 3.89
CA ILE A 393 0.32 -8.44 3.22
C ILE A 393 1.69 -8.34 3.90
N LYS A 394 2.60 -9.26 3.57
CA LYS A 394 3.98 -9.25 4.05
C LYS A 394 4.95 -9.00 2.89
N PRO A 395 6.02 -8.22 3.09
CA PRO A 395 7.10 -8.14 2.11
C PRO A 395 7.64 -9.53 1.77
N SER A 396 7.69 -9.87 0.49
CA SER A 396 8.30 -11.11 -0.01
C SER A 396 9.82 -11.10 0.12
N ASN A 397 10.43 -9.91 0.07
CA ASN A 397 11.87 -9.69 0.12
C ASN A 397 12.25 -8.84 1.33
N PRO A 398 13.51 -8.93 1.81
CA PRO A 398 14.04 -7.99 2.78
C PRO A 398 13.99 -6.55 2.24
N VAL A 399 13.54 -5.62 3.07
CA VAL A 399 13.48 -4.18 2.79
C VAL A 399 14.30 -3.40 3.81
N ASN A 400 14.64 -2.16 3.50
CA ASN A 400 15.38 -1.29 4.42
C ASN A 400 14.46 -0.61 5.44
N GLY A 401 13.21 -0.32 5.06
CA GLY A 401 12.21 0.28 5.94
C GLY A 401 11.73 -0.67 7.05
N SER A 402 11.24 -0.09 8.14
CA SER A 402 10.68 -0.84 9.27
C SER A 402 9.27 -0.38 9.62
N LEU A 403 8.35 -1.34 9.79
CA LEU A 403 7.01 -1.06 10.29
C LEU A 403 7.06 -0.45 11.71
N ASP A 404 8.03 -0.83 12.54
CA ASP A 404 8.14 -0.33 13.91
C ASP A 404 8.30 1.19 13.97
N ASN A 405 8.92 1.78 12.95
CA ASN A 405 9.11 3.22 12.83
C ASN A 405 7.81 3.99 12.53
N VAL A 406 6.75 3.31 12.09
CA VAL A 406 5.50 3.91 11.60
C VAL A 406 4.24 3.24 12.16
N ASN A 407 4.38 2.21 12.99
CA ASN A 407 3.25 1.52 13.60
C ASN A 407 2.45 2.43 14.55
N HIS A 408 3.10 3.45 15.11
CA HIS A 408 2.45 4.45 15.96
C HIS A 408 1.45 5.34 15.21
N LEU A 409 1.44 5.34 13.86
CA LEU A 409 0.46 6.05 13.04
C LEU A 409 -0.90 5.35 13.04
N LEU A 410 -0.92 4.04 13.29
CA LEU A 410 -2.09 3.20 13.17
C LEU A 410 -2.91 3.18 14.46
N THR A 411 -4.23 3.01 14.36
CA THR A 411 -5.01 2.60 15.52
C THR A 411 -4.50 1.23 15.93
N GLY A 412 -3.97 1.10 17.16
CA GLY A 412 -3.55 -0.20 17.69
C GLY A 412 -4.67 -1.18 17.45
N ALA A 413 -4.34 -2.34 16.86
CA ALA A 413 -5.33 -3.26 16.32
C ALA A 413 -6.54 -3.34 17.26
N ASN A 414 -7.66 -2.76 16.84
CA ASN A 414 -8.91 -3.38 17.19
C ASN A 414 -8.78 -4.73 16.48
N SER A 415 -8.25 -5.72 17.20
CA SER A 415 -8.59 -7.11 16.98
C SER A 415 -10.07 -7.05 16.63
N SER A 416 -10.39 -7.35 15.37
CA SER A 416 -11.73 -7.72 14.95
C SER A 416 -12.34 -8.41 16.15
N MET A 417 -13.36 -7.80 16.76
CA MET A 417 -13.92 -8.25 18.02
C MET A 417 -14.16 -9.75 17.86
N ASP A 418 -13.32 -10.53 18.54
CA ASP A 418 -12.83 -11.84 18.14
C ASP A 418 -13.90 -12.62 17.37
N THR A 419 -13.91 -12.47 16.03
CA THR A 419 -14.96 -13.04 15.18
C THR A 419 -14.97 -14.55 15.34
N THR A 420 -13.81 -15.12 15.64
CA THR A 420 -13.61 -16.50 16.05
C THR A 420 -14.34 -16.82 17.36
N LEU A 421 -14.24 -15.96 18.39
CA LEU A 421 -14.93 -16.14 19.69
C LEU A 421 -16.46 -15.97 19.58
N LEU A 422 -16.93 -15.03 18.75
CA LEU A 422 -18.35 -14.90 18.40
C LEU A 422 -18.85 -16.14 17.62
N THR A 423 -18.04 -16.65 16.68
CA THR A 423 -18.34 -17.88 15.92
C THR A 423 -18.38 -19.10 16.85
N TYR A 424 -17.43 -19.22 17.78
CA TYR A 424 -17.45 -20.27 18.80
C TYR A 424 -18.67 -20.15 19.72
N ALA A 425 -19.04 -18.95 20.14
CA ALA A 425 -20.24 -18.73 20.95
C ALA A 425 -21.52 -19.15 20.20
N ILE A 426 -21.64 -18.79 18.92
CA ILE A 426 -22.76 -19.20 18.06
C ILE A 426 -22.79 -20.73 17.88
N MET A 427 -21.64 -21.36 17.63
CA MET A 427 -21.52 -22.81 17.51
C MET A 427 -21.90 -23.56 18.79
N ILE A 428 -21.48 -23.04 19.96
CA ILE A 428 -21.84 -23.62 21.26
C ILE A 428 -23.36 -23.55 21.48
N VAL A 429 -23.99 -22.40 21.21
CA VAL A 429 -25.44 -22.23 21.33
C VAL A 429 -26.16 -23.18 20.36
N PHE A 430 -25.66 -23.35 19.14
CA PHE A 430 -26.22 -24.27 18.15
C PHE A 430 -26.17 -25.73 18.61
N VAL A 431 -25.00 -26.20 19.07
CA VAL A 431 -24.82 -27.57 19.60
C VAL A 431 -25.70 -27.81 20.83
N ALA A 432 -25.76 -26.84 21.74
CA ALA A 432 -26.63 -26.93 22.93
C ALA A 432 -28.12 -27.02 22.55
N THR A 433 -28.55 -26.28 21.53
CA THR A 433 -29.93 -26.30 21.03
C THR A 433 -30.27 -27.66 20.41
N ILE A 434 -29.38 -28.22 19.58
CA ILE A 434 -29.55 -29.56 19.01
C ILE A 434 -29.61 -30.61 20.12
N ALA A 435 -28.69 -30.57 21.08
CA ALA A 435 -28.66 -31.50 22.21
C ALA A 435 -29.94 -31.42 23.06
N GLY A 436 -30.46 -30.21 23.29
CA GLY A 436 -31.73 -29.99 23.98
C GLY A 436 -32.92 -30.60 23.24
N VAL A 437 -33.00 -30.44 21.92
CA VAL A 437 -34.05 -31.03 21.08
C VAL A 437 -33.97 -32.56 21.08
N PHE A 438 -32.77 -33.14 20.95
CA PHE A 438 -32.57 -34.59 21.07
C PHE A 438 -32.97 -35.12 22.44
N SER A 439 -32.64 -34.40 23.52
CA SER A 439 -32.98 -34.78 24.89
C SER A 439 -34.50 -34.77 25.11
N ILE A 440 -35.22 -33.75 24.62
CA ILE A 440 -36.69 -33.69 24.67
C ILE A 440 -37.30 -34.84 23.86
N PHE A 441 -36.73 -35.17 22.70
CA PHE A 441 -37.20 -36.27 21.86
C PHE A 441 -36.96 -37.64 22.52
N ALA A 442 -35.77 -37.88 23.08
CA ALA A 442 -35.44 -39.09 23.83
C ALA A 442 -36.37 -39.24 25.03
N CYS A 443 -36.64 -38.15 25.77
CA CYS A 443 -37.56 -38.15 26.89
C CYS A 443 -39.01 -38.47 26.46
N ARG A 444 -39.46 -37.92 25.31
CA ARG A 444 -40.78 -38.23 24.74
C ARG A 444 -40.90 -39.67 24.22
N GLN A 445 -39.84 -40.21 23.62
CA GLN A 445 -39.73 -41.61 23.19
C GLN A 445 -39.80 -42.55 24.40
N GLN A 446 -38.99 -42.28 25.43
CA GLN A 446 -38.96 -43.05 26.67
C GLN A 446 -40.32 -43.01 27.39
N HIS A 447 -40.97 -41.84 27.45
CA HIS A 447 -42.32 -41.73 28.03
C HIS A 447 -43.38 -42.51 27.24
N ARG A 448 -43.28 -42.54 25.91
CA ARG A 448 -44.14 -43.39 25.05
C ARG A 448 -43.89 -44.88 25.30
N TYR A 449 -42.63 -45.28 25.38
CA TYR A 449 -42.24 -46.67 25.67
C TYR A 449 -42.76 -47.13 27.04
N HIS A 450 -42.63 -46.27 28.06
CA HIS A 450 -43.12 -46.55 29.41
C HIS A 450 -44.65 -46.69 29.48
N LYS A 451 -45.40 -45.87 28.72
CA LYS A 451 -46.87 -46.02 28.58
C LYS A 451 -47.27 -47.34 27.92
N VAL A 452 -46.49 -47.85 26.96
CA VAL A 452 -46.74 -49.15 26.30
C VAL A 452 -46.47 -50.30 27.28
N ILE A 453 -45.36 -50.25 28.04
CA ILE A 453 -45.05 -51.25 29.07
C ILE A 453 -46.13 -51.28 30.16
N LEU A 454 -46.60 -50.12 30.64
CA LEU A 454 -47.68 -50.04 31.63
C LEU A 454 -49.01 -50.59 31.09
N ARG A 455 -49.31 -50.40 29.80
CA ARG A 455 -50.47 -51.03 29.15
C ARG A 455 -50.31 -52.55 29.08
N HIS A 456 -49.14 -53.06 28.68
CA HIS A 456 -48.86 -54.50 28.65
C HIS A 456 -48.93 -55.14 30.04
N SER A 457 -48.35 -54.50 31.06
CA SER A 457 -48.42 -54.96 32.46
C SER A 457 -49.86 -55.05 32.96
N ARG A 458 -50.73 -54.08 32.64
CA ARG A 458 -52.16 -54.12 33.00
C ARG A 458 -52.91 -55.26 32.30
N VAL A 459 -52.60 -55.54 31.04
CA VAL A 459 -53.20 -56.65 30.29
C VAL A 459 -52.76 -58.01 30.85
N VAL A 460 -51.47 -58.17 31.17
CA VAL A 460 -50.95 -59.40 31.80
C VAL A 460 -51.55 -59.62 33.19
N LYS A 461 -51.70 -58.56 34.00
CA LYS A 461 -52.37 -58.65 35.32
C LYS A 461 -53.86 -59.02 35.20
N ALA A 462 -54.55 -58.52 34.18
CA ALA A 462 -55.95 -58.89 33.91
C ALA A 462 -56.09 -60.35 33.47
N ASN A 463 -55.15 -60.88 32.67
CA ASN A 463 -55.16 -62.29 32.26
C ASN A 463 -54.81 -63.24 33.42
N ILE A 464 -53.90 -62.86 34.32
CA ILE A 464 -53.58 -63.66 35.51
C ILE A 464 -54.79 -63.71 36.46
N ASN A 465 -55.46 -62.58 36.70
CA ASN A 465 -56.67 -62.54 37.52
C ASN A 465 -57.87 -63.26 36.87
N GLY A 466 -57.92 -63.35 35.54
CA GLY A 466 -58.94 -64.10 34.81
C GLY A 466 -58.70 -65.62 34.79
N MET A 467 -57.45 -66.08 34.94
CA MET A 467 -57.12 -67.50 35.10
C MET A 467 -57.37 -68.02 36.52
N GLU A 468 -57.27 -67.17 37.55
CA GLU A 468 -57.69 -67.53 38.93
C GLU A 468 -59.22 -67.60 39.11
N SER A 469 -60.02 -67.07 38.17
CA SER A 469 -61.48 -67.11 38.23
C SER A 469 -62.14 -68.27 37.46
N LEU A 470 -61.35 -69.18 36.88
CA LEU A 470 -61.85 -70.30 36.05
C LEU A 470 -61.96 -71.65 36.79
N ASP A 471 -61.67 -71.70 38.09
CA ASP A 471 -61.76 -72.93 38.90
C ASP A 471 -63.01 -73.04 39.78
N SER A 472 -64.02 -72.19 39.55
CA SER A 472 -65.26 -72.22 40.34
C SER A 472 -66.48 -71.80 39.53
N ALA A 473 -66.94 -72.68 38.62
CA ALA A 473 -68.34 -72.76 38.19
C ALA A 473 -68.60 -74.09 37.43
N GLN A 474 -68.49 -75.21 38.13
CA GLN A 474 -69.16 -76.46 37.73
C GLN A 474 -70.63 -76.40 38.18
N HIS A 475 -71.53 -76.80 37.28
CA HIS A 475 -72.99 -76.96 37.40
C HIS A 475 -73.83 -75.88 36.69
N LEU A 476 -74.16 -76.17 35.44
CA LEU A 476 -75.54 -76.45 34.97
C LEU A 476 -75.49 -76.88 33.50
N LEU A 477 -75.60 -78.21 33.28
CA LEU A 477 -76.12 -78.86 32.06
C LEU A 477 -77.57 -78.36 31.85
N ASN A 478 -78.21 -78.19 30.70
CA ASN A 478 -78.14 -78.70 29.31
C ASN A 478 -79.36 -78.02 28.55
N PRO A 479 -79.71 -78.32 27.28
CA PRO A 479 -79.10 -77.97 25.99
C PRO A 479 -80.11 -77.31 24.99
N ILE A 480 -79.78 -77.28 23.68
CA ILE A 480 -80.66 -77.11 22.47
C ILE A 480 -80.80 -75.64 21.96
N SER A 481 -80.67 -75.27 20.68
CA SER A 481 -80.39 -75.95 19.39
C SER A 481 -79.73 -74.99 18.38
N ASP A 482 -79.19 -75.61 17.34
CA ASP A 482 -78.60 -75.09 16.09
C ASP A 482 -79.51 -74.20 15.22
N ASP A 483 -78.86 -73.28 14.49
CA ASP A 483 -78.97 -73.03 13.03
C ASP A 483 -78.11 -71.77 12.72
N GLU A 484 -76.88 -71.93 12.21
CA GLU A 484 -76.47 -71.75 10.79
C GLU A 484 -76.76 -70.34 10.22
N LEU A 485 -75.82 -69.60 9.60
CA LEU A 485 -74.50 -69.90 9.01
C LEU A 485 -73.73 -68.58 8.81
#